data_AF-A0A2V7PXB5-F1
#
_entry.id   AF-A0A2V7PXB5-F1
#
_cell.length_a   1.000
_cell.length_b   1.000
_cell.length_c   1.000
_cell.angle_alpha   90.00
_cell.angle_beta   90.00
_cell.angle_gamma   90.00
#
_symmetry.space_group_name_H-M   'P 1'
#
loop_
_entity.id
_entity.type
_entity.pdbx_description
1 polymer ?
#
loop_
_entity_poly.entity_id
_entity_poly.type
_entity_poly.pdbx_seq_one_letter_code
_entity_poly.pdbx_strand_id
1 'polypeptide(L)'
;MPRKTRKRSSKSSSHATSKTLRRSGGRSYQAHRDWLLAQHGPVCAYCGRTIPVDDMTLDHVRPRKGQTAYDRPDNLVLACPSCNAAKADMPFLAFLLARRSRGVFLLHYGDHLSEGIKEIVRQVTERPLLPPD
;
A
#
# COMPACT_ATOMS: atom_id res chain seq x y z
N MET A 1 76.86 16.94 -7.34
CA MET A 1 75.72 17.10 -8.27
C MET A 1 74.74 15.93 -8.11
N PRO A 2 73.65 16.08 -7.34
CA PRO A 2 72.51 15.16 -7.38
C PRO A 2 71.25 15.79 -8.00
N ARG A 3 70.43 14.90 -8.57
CA ARG A 3 69.24 15.13 -9.42
C ARG A 3 68.11 15.94 -8.75
N LYS A 4 67.50 16.83 -9.55
CA LYS A 4 66.24 17.53 -9.31
C LYS A 4 65.07 16.57 -9.01
N THR A 5 64.39 16.73 -7.89
CA THR A 5 63.09 16.11 -7.60
C THR A 5 61.94 17.06 -7.93
N ARG A 6 60.89 16.52 -8.58
CA ARG A 6 59.72 17.24 -9.10
C ARG A 6 58.67 17.49 -8.01
N LYS A 7 58.08 18.69 -8.06
CA LYS A 7 56.88 19.17 -7.34
C LYS A 7 55.69 18.21 -7.42
N ARG A 8 54.94 18.08 -6.31
CA ARG A 8 53.50 17.78 -6.32
C ARG A 8 52.77 18.64 -5.28
N SER A 9 51.88 19.47 -5.80
CA SER A 9 50.95 20.36 -5.09
C SER A 9 49.72 19.58 -4.63
N SER A 10 49.44 19.59 -3.33
CA SER A 10 48.20 19.03 -2.75
C SER A 10 47.09 20.08 -2.81
N LYS A 11 46.12 19.88 -3.72
CA LYS A 11 44.88 20.65 -3.79
C LYS A 11 43.89 20.16 -2.72
N SER A 12 43.30 21.10 -2.01
CA SER A 12 42.18 20.93 -1.08
C SER A 12 40.92 20.46 -1.82
N SER A 13 40.37 19.29 -1.47
CA SER A 13 39.07 18.84 -1.96
C SER A 13 37.98 19.11 -0.92
N SER A 14 37.16 20.10 -1.22
CA SER A 14 35.89 20.43 -0.57
C SER A 14 34.96 19.22 -0.51
N HIS A 15 34.45 18.92 0.69
CA HIS A 15 33.43 17.89 0.93
C HIS A 15 32.07 18.39 0.42
N ALA A 16 31.70 18.01 -0.80
CA ALA A 16 30.34 18.17 -1.30
C ALA A 16 29.48 17.02 -0.72
N THR A 17 28.59 17.34 0.22
CA THR A 17 27.61 16.40 0.75
C THR A 17 26.54 16.13 -0.31
N SER A 18 26.61 14.94 -0.93
CA SER A 18 25.61 14.46 -1.88
C SER A 18 24.28 14.24 -1.16
N LYS A 19 23.39 15.24 -1.21
CA LYS A 19 22.01 15.11 -0.73
C LYS A 19 21.25 14.24 -1.72
N THR A 20 21.23 12.94 -1.48
CA THR A 20 20.42 11.98 -2.24
C THR A 20 18.95 12.36 -2.07
N LEU A 21 18.34 12.93 -3.11
CA LEU A 21 16.91 13.23 -3.17
C LEU A 21 16.13 11.91 -3.06
N ARG A 22 15.51 11.68 -1.89
CA ARG A 22 14.63 10.54 -1.64
C ARG A 22 13.40 10.65 -2.54
N ARG A 23 13.14 9.61 -3.35
CA ARG A 23 12.02 9.52 -4.32
C ARG A 23 10.66 9.76 -3.64
N SER A 24 9.83 10.54 -4.31
CA SER A 24 8.52 11.10 -3.88
C SER A 24 7.39 10.09 -3.59
N GLY A 25 7.66 8.80 -3.45
CA GLY A 25 6.63 7.76 -3.35
C GLY A 25 5.76 7.80 -2.07
N GLY A 26 6.25 8.46 -1.00
CA GLY A 26 5.50 8.58 0.26
C GLY A 26 4.32 9.56 0.18
N ARG A 27 4.42 10.60 -0.66
CA ARG A 27 3.36 11.62 -0.76
C ARG A 27 2.11 11.09 -1.45
N SER A 28 2.26 10.24 -2.48
CA SER A 28 1.12 9.62 -3.17
C SER A 28 0.41 8.57 -2.32
N TYR A 29 1.17 7.82 -1.51
CA TYR A 29 0.60 6.79 -0.63
C TYR A 29 -0.21 7.40 0.51
N GLN A 30 0.32 8.45 1.15
CA GLN A 30 -0.40 9.17 2.20
C GLN A 30 -1.65 9.87 1.63
N ALA A 31 -1.53 10.57 0.50
CA ALA A 31 -2.67 11.22 -0.13
C ALA A 31 -3.79 10.22 -0.49
N HIS A 32 -3.44 9.02 -0.94
CA HIS A 32 -4.43 7.98 -1.22
C HIS A 32 -5.10 7.46 0.06
N ARG A 33 -4.34 7.28 1.15
CA ARG A 33 -4.90 6.93 2.46
C ARG A 33 -5.89 7.97 2.95
N ASP A 34 -5.53 9.24 2.87
CA ASP A 34 -6.37 10.35 3.32
C ASP A 34 -7.64 10.45 2.46
N TRP A 35 -7.53 10.22 1.15
CA TRP A 35 -8.67 10.10 0.26
C TRP A 35 -9.62 8.97 0.66
N LEU A 36 -9.09 7.76 0.93
CA LEU A 36 -9.91 6.63 1.38
C LEU A 36 -10.62 6.90 2.72
N LEU A 37 -9.92 7.53 3.66
CA LEU A 37 -10.50 7.93 4.95
C LEU A 37 -11.62 8.94 4.78
N ALA A 38 -11.49 9.88 3.84
CA ALA A 38 -12.54 10.85 3.53
C ALA A 38 -13.76 10.21 2.86
N GLN A 39 -13.58 9.16 2.04
CA GLN A 39 -14.69 8.45 1.39
C GLN A 39 -15.44 7.52 2.36
N HIS A 40 -14.70 6.70 3.10
CA HIS A 40 -15.24 5.53 3.79
C HIS A 40 -15.16 5.62 5.33
N GLY A 41 -14.50 6.66 5.86
CA GLY A 41 -14.13 6.72 7.27
C GLY A 41 -13.04 5.70 7.63
N PRO A 42 -12.67 5.57 8.93
CA PRO A 42 -11.64 4.64 9.36
C PRO A 42 -12.19 3.22 9.53
N VAL A 43 -12.78 2.68 8.47
CA VAL A 43 -13.40 1.35 8.44
C VAL A 43 -12.50 0.36 7.68
N CYS A 44 -12.28 -0.81 8.27
CA CYS A 44 -11.50 -1.86 7.62
C CYS A 44 -12.27 -2.52 6.47
N ALA A 45 -11.71 -2.48 5.26
CA ALA A 45 -12.30 -3.08 4.06
C ALA A 45 -12.43 -4.61 4.11
N TYR A 46 -11.76 -5.28 5.05
CA TYR A 46 -11.88 -6.75 5.20
C TYR A 46 -12.87 -7.18 6.26
N CYS A 47 -13.05 -6.43 7.35
CA CYS A 47 -13.89 -6.87 8.46
C CYS A 47 -15.02 -5.92 8.84
N GLY A 48 -15.10 -4.74 8.21
CA GLY A 48 -16.11 -3.73 8.47
C GLY A 48 -15.98 -3.04 9.83
N ARG A 49 -14.93 -3.33 10.62
CA ARG A 49 -14.72 -2.66 11.91
C ARG A 49 -14.17 -1.26 11.72
N THR A 50 -14.80 -0.29 12.38
CA THR A 50 -14.25 1.05 12.58
C THR A 50 -13.18 1.00 13.67
N ILE A 51 -12.02 1.57 13.42
CA ILE A 51 -10.93 1.71 14.40
C ILE A 51 -10.40 3.15 14.39
N PRO A 52 -9.51 3.56 15.33
CA PRO A 52 -8.92 4.88 15.29
C PRO A 52 -8.18 5.15 13.97
N VAL A 53 -8.26 6.39 13.49
CA VAL A 53 -7.61 6.80 12.24
C VAL A 53 -6.12 6.51 12.29
N ASP A 54 -5.44 6.73 13.42
CA ASP A 54 -3.98 6.54 13.51
C ASP A 54 -3.55 5.07 13.40
N ASP A 55 -4.44 4.14 13.78
CA ASP A 55 -4.20 2.70 13.68
C ASP A 55 -4.53 2.14 12.29
N MET A 56 -5.19 2.93 11.44
CA MET A 56 -5.56 2.48 10.10
C MET A 56 -4.33 2.32 9.21
N THR A 57 -4.16 1.11 8.65
CA THR A 57 -3.12 0.81 7.68
C THR A 57 -3.67 0.77 6.27
N LEU A 58 -2.79 0.88 5.27
CA LEU A 58 -3.10 0.52 3.90
C LEU A 58 -2.55 -0.88 3.60
N ASP A 59 -3.36 -1.71 2.97
CA ASP A 59 -2.97 -3.05 2.52
C ASP A 59 -3.10 -3.17 0.99
N HIS A 60 -2.17 -3.91 0.41
CA HIS A 60 -2.16 -4.29 -0.99
C HIS A 60 -3.07 -5.50 -1.19
N VAL A 61 -4.22 -5.35 -1.86
CA VAL A 61 -5.16 -6.46 -2.04
C VAL A 61 -4.46 -7.64 -2.72
N ARG A 62 -3.82 -7.44 -3.88
CA ARG A 62 -2.95 -8.45 -4.50
C ARG A 62 -1.49 -8.30 -4.09
N PRO A 63 -0.75 -9.41 -3.89
CA PRO A 63 0.64 -9.39 -3.42
C PRO A 63 1.59 -8.70 -4.40
N ARG A 64 2.66 -8.09 -3.85
CA ARG A 64 3.62 -7.22 -4.56
C ARG A 64 4.62 -7.90 -5.49
N LYS A 65 4.63 -9.24 -5.62
CA LYS A 65 5.75 -9.96 -6.29
C LYS A 65 5.88 -9.52 -7.76
N GLY A 66 6.93 -8.74 -8.05
CA GLY A 66 7.49 -8.56 -9.38
C GLY A 66 7.46 -7.17 -10.02
N GLN A 67 6.66 -6.19 -9.57
CA GLN A 67 6.61 -4.86 -10.25
C GLN A 67 6.17 -3.69 -9.36
N THR A 68 6.62 -2.48 -9.74
CA THR A 68 6.10 -1.17 -9.31
C THR A 68 4.60 -0.97 -9.60
N ALA A 69 3.99 -1.84 -10.40
CA ALA A 69 2.59 -1.80 -10.79
C ALA A 69 1.60 -2.10 -9.65
N TYR A 70 2.05 -2.65 -8.52
CA TYR A 70 1.16 -3.00 -7.40
C TYR A 70 0.94 -1.87 -6.40
N ASP A 71 1.75 -0.81 -6.42
CA ASP A 71 1.56 0.40 -5.59
C ASP A 71 0.51 1.36 -6.17
N ARG A 72 -0.32 0.87 -7.09
CA ARG A 72 -1.41 1.64 -7.66
C ARG A 72 -2.55 1.80 -6.67
N PRO A 73 -3.22 2.97 -6.64
CA PRO A 73 -4.40 3.21 -5.82
C PRO A 73 -5.50 2.14 -5.99
N ASP A 74 -5.67 1.61 -7.20
CA ASP A 74 -6.68 0.58 -7.54
C ASP A 74 -6.38 -0.83 -7.00
N ASN A 75 -5.34 -0.97 -6.16
CA ASN A 75 -4.95 -2.19 -5.46
C ASN A 75 -4.74 -1.97 -3.94
N LEU A 76 -5.05 -0.78 -3.42
CA LEU A 76 -4.83 -0.41 -2.01
C LEU A 76 -6.15 -0.22 -1.29
N VAL A 77 -6.26 -0.73 -0.06
CA VAL A 77 -7.45 -0.54 0.79
C VAL A 77 -7.08 -0.23 2.23
N LEU A 78 -8.00 0.40 2.96
CA LEU A 78 -7.92 0.56 4.40
C LEU A 78 -8.06 -0.82 5.10
N ALA A 79 -7.07 -1.20 5.89
CA ALA A 79 -7.07 -2.43 6.68
C ALA A 79 -6.70 -2.18 8.16
N CYS A 80 -7.47 -2.77 9.08
CA CYS A 80 -7.06 -2.79 10.49
C CYS A 80 -5.79 -3.64 10.67
N PRO A 81 -4.96 -3.36 11.70
CA PRO A 81 -3.70 -4.09 11.93
C PRO A 81 -3.90 -5.61 12.00
N SER A 82 -4.96 -6.08 12.66
CA SER A 82 -5.27 -7.51 12.78
C SER A 82 -5.55 -8.18 11.42
N CYS A 83 -6.33 -7.57 10.54
CA CYS A 83 -6.61 -8.13 9.21
C CYS A 83 -5.39 -8.04 8.31
N ASN A 84 -4.65 -6.93 8.36
CA ASN A 84 -3.45 -6.73 7.56
C ASN A 84 -2.37 -7.77 7.93
N ALA A 85 -2.15 -7.98 9.23
CA ALA A 85 -1.23 -9.01 9.74
C ALA A 85 -1.71 -10.44 9.44
N ALA A 86 -3.01 -10.73 9.56
CA ALA A 86 -3.56 -12.04 9.24
C ALA A 86 -3.50 -12.36 7.74
N LYS A 87 -3.58 -11.34 6.88
CA LYS A 87 -3.39 -11.49 5.44
C LYS A 87 -1.92 -11.65 5.10
N ALA A 88 -1.04 -10.79 5.60
CA ALA A 88 0.40 -10.82 5.34
C ALA A 88 0.72 -11.10 3.85
N ASP A 89 1.39 -12.21 3.55
CA ASP A 89 1.74 -12.69 2.21
C ASP A 89 0.75 -13.72 1.64
N MET A 90 -0.33 -14.03 2.37
CA MET A 90 -1.39 -14.93 1.92
C MET A 90 -2.00 -14.42 0.60
N PRO A 91 -2.20 -15.31 -0.39
CA PRO A 91 -2.95 -14.97 -1.58
C PRO A 91 -4.32 -14.40 -1.22
N PHE A 92 -4.67 -13.24 -1.77
CA PHE A 92 -5.87 -12.52 -1.37
C PHE A 92 -7.14 -13.36 -1.49
N LEU A 93 -7.22 -14.20 -2.52
CA LEU A 93 -8.36 -15.09 -2.74
C LEU A 93 -8.52 -16.08 -1.59
N ALA A 94 -7.42 -16.69 -1.11
CA ALA A 94 -7.45 -17.58 0.04
C ALA A 94 -7.87 -16.82 1.32
N PHE A 95 -7.40 -15.59 1.48
CA PHE A 95 -7.79 -14.74 2.61
C PHE A 95 -9.29 -14.41 2.60
N LEU A 96 -9.87 -14.13 1.43
CA LEU A 96 -11.31 -13.90 1.29
C LEU A 96 -12.12 -15.16 1.54
N LEU A 97 -11.71 -16.30 0.99
CA LEU A 97 -12.42 -17.57 1.14
C LEU A 97 -12.43 -18.08 2.59
N ALA A 98 -11.38 -17.78 3.38
CA ALA A 98 -11.34 -18.13 4.79
C ALA A 98 -12.43 -17.44 5.63
N ARG A 99 -13.01 -16.33 5.15
CA ARG A 99 -14.18 -15.70 5.75
C ARG A 99 -14.94 -14.91 4.68
N ARG A 100 -15.98 -15.53 4.10
CA ARG A 100 -16.76 -14.98 2.98
C ARG A 100 -17.27 -13.55 3.17
N SER A 101 -17.59 -13.14 4.41
CA SER A 101 -17.99 -11.76 4.71
C SER A 101 -16.93 -10.71 4.34
N ARG A 102 -15.65 -11.10 4.24
CA ARG A 102 -14.57 -10.20 3.80
C ARG A 102 -14.80 -9.68 2.38
N GLY A 103 -15.33 -10.52 1.49
CA GLY A 103 -15.60 -10.13 0.11
C GLY A 103 -16.72 -9.08 0.01
N VAL A 104 -17.75 -9.20 0.86
CA VAL A 104 -18.84 -8.21 0.98
C VAL A 104 -18.28 -6.84 1.36
N PHE A 105 -17.49 -6.77 2.43
CA PHE A 105 -16.86 -5.52 2.87
C PHE A 105 -15.86 -4.97 1.86
N LEU A 106 -15.11 -5.84 1.18
CA LEU A 106 -14.12 -5.42 0.20
C LEU A 106 -14.77 -4.79 -1.03
N LEU A 107 -15.93 -5.29 -1.46
CA LEU A 107 -16.70 -4.68 -2.55
C LEU A 107 -17.29 -3.32 -2.17
N HIS A 108 -17.64 -3.13 -0.89
CA HIS A 108 -18.23 -1.88 -0.42
C HIS A 108 -17.17 -0.80 -0.15
N TYR A 109 -16.15 -1.10 0.64
CA TYR A 109 -15.10 -0.15 1.04
C TYR A 109 -13.89 -0.12 0.09
N GLY A 110 -13.92 -0.94 -0.96
CA GLY A 110 -12.90 -1.01 -2.02
C GLY A 110 -13.51 -0.81 -3.41
N ASP A 111 -14.55 0.03 -3.52
CA ASP A 111 -15.24 0.35 -4.76
C ASP A 111 -14.34 0.94 -5.85
N HIS A 112 -13.24 1.59 -5.44
CA HIS A 112 -12.18 2.14 -6.29
C HIS A 112 -11.18 1.11 -6.82
N LEU A 113 -11.23 -0.14 -6.35
CA LEU A 113 -10.36 -1.20 -6.83
C LEU A 113 -10.58 -1.46 -8.31
N SER A 114 -9.54 -1.96 -8.98
CA SER A 114 -9.62 -2.34 -10.39
C SER A 114 -10.79 -3.32 -10.65
N GLU A 115 -11.44 -3.20 -11.81
CA GLU A 115 -12.56 -4.10 -12.17
C GLU A 115 -12.16 -5.57 -12.12
N GLY A 116 -10.92 -5.90 -12.49
CA GLY A 116 -10.41 -7.27 -12.40
C GLY A 116 -10.28 -7.80 -10.98
N ILE A 117 -10.09 -6.95 -9.95
CA ILE A 117 -10.19 -7.38 -8.55
C ILE A 117 -11.66 -7.56 -8.19
N LYS A 118 -12.50 -6.54 -8.44
CA LYS A 118 -13.92 -6.57 -8.07
C LYS A 118 -14.64 -7.77 -8.67
N GLU A 119 -14.35 -8.13 -9.91
CA GLU A 119 -14.96 -9.29 -10.57
C GLU A 119 -14.61 -10.61 -9.88
N ILE A 120 -13.34 -10.83 -9.53
CA ILE A 120 -12.96 -12.03 -8.76
C ILE A 120 -13.65 -12.05 -7.40
N VAL A 121 -13.75 -10.89 -6.72
CA VAL A 121 -14.41 -10.81 -5.41
C VAL A 121 -15.90 -11.14 -5.53
N ARG A 122 -16.61 -10.63 -6.55
CA ARG A 122 -18.03 -10.95 -6.80
C ARG A 122 -18.24 -12.45 -6.99
N GLN A 123 -17.35 -13.12 -7.72
CA GLN A 123 -17.45 -14.56 -7.97
C GLN A 123 -17.30 -15.42 -6.70
N VAL A 124 -16.51 -14.98 -5.72
CA VAL A 124 -16.32 -15.72 -4.46
C VAL A 124 -17.23 -15.26 -3.33
N THR A 125 -17.89 -14.11 -3.49
CA THR A 125 -18.80 -13.56 -2.50
C THR A 125 -20.23 -13.98 -2.86
N GLU A 126 -20.61 -15.19 -2.45
CA GLU A 126 -21.93 -15.78 -2.74
C GLU A 126 -23.14 -15.06 -2.10
N ARG A 127 -22.97 -13.88 -1.50
CA ARG A 127 -24.05 -13.14 -0.83
C ARG A 127 -24.16 -11.72 -1.40
N PRO A 128 -25.32 -11.30 -1.92
CA PRO A 128 -25.55 -9.91 -2.28
C PRO A 128 -25.35 -9.02 -1.04
N LEU A 129 -24.73 -7.85 -1.23
CA LEU A 129 -24.75 -6.77 -0.25
C LEU A 129 -26.21 -6.49 0.10
N LEU A 130 -26.60 -6.65 1.37
CA LEU A 130 -27.88 -6.10 1.82
C LEU A 130 -27.79 -4.58 1.64
N PRO A 131 -28.78 -3.93 1.02
CA PRO A 131 -28.77 -2.48 0.90
C PRO A 131 -28.73 -1.86 2.31
N PRO A 132 -28.09 -0.68 2.48
CA PRO A 132 -28.17 0.03 3.74
C PRO A 132 -29.64 0.41 4.00
N ASP A 133 -30.08 0.17 5.25
CA ASP A 133 -31.41 0.55 5.76
C ASP A 133 -31.64 2.08 5.70
#